data_AF-A0A9X5S5R4-F1
#
_entry.id   AF-A0A9X5S5R4-F1
#
_cell.length_a   1.000
_cell.length_b   1.000
_cell.length_c   1.000
_cell.angle_alpha   90.00
_cell.angle_beta   90.00
_cell.angle_gamma   90.00
#
_symmetry.space_group_name_H-M   'P 1'
#
loop_
_entity.id
_entity.type
_entity.pdbx_description
1 polymer ?
#
loop_
_entity_poly.entity_id
_entity_poly.type
_entity_poly.pdbx_seq_one_letter_code
_entity_poly.pdbx_strand_id
1 'polypeptide(L)'
;MHKLRKHMYIDKKLKAKGYRDLNDYIDKRSNEILDDEVWLWRTKAGIQDDFPELSNCEIIEILKDVMANIVKKGGVICDYSNGKASHIIKIYDDLSSPLLISDIVNFLLLNPDYGSDGNGIWYE
;
A
#
# COMPACT_ATOMS: atom_id res chain seq x y z
N MET A 1 5.53 -17.46 -1.66
CA MET A 1 6.92 -16.98 -1.57
C MET A 1 7.15 -16.28 -0.22
N HIS A 2 7.30 -17.02 0.88
CA HIS A 2 7.37 -16.44 2.24
C HIS A 2 8.80 -16.20 2.80
N LYS A 3 9.86 -16.42 2.01
CA LYS A 3 11.23 -16.44 2.54
C LYS A 3 11.94 -15.07 2.61
N LEU A 4 11.46 -14.02 1.93
CA LEU A 4 12.15 -12.72 1.90
C LEU A 4 11.87 -11.81 3.11
N ARG A 5 10.70 -11.95 3.77
CA ARG A 5 10.25 -10.98 4.79
C ARG A 5 10.99 -11.05 6.13
N LYS A 6 11.64 -12.17 6.47
CA LYS A 6 12.28 -12.37 7.78
C LYS A 6 13.51 -11.48 8.01
N HIS A 7 14.06 -10.84 6.98
CA HIS A 7 15.32 -10.10 7.05
C HIS A 7 15.24 -8.67 6.51
N MET A 8 14.04 -8.17 6.20
CA MET A 8 13.88 -6.76 5.89
C MET A 8 14.18 -5.94 7.16
N TYR A 9 15.31 -5.25 7.12
CA TYR A 9 15.85 -4.55 8.28
C TYR A 9 15.34 -3.11 8.30
N ILE A 10 14.76 -2.69 9.43
CA ILE A 10 14.52 -1.28 9.70
C ILE A 10 15.86 -0.62 10.05
N ASP A 11 16.28 0.31 9.19
CA ASP A 11 17.55 1.01 9.32
C ASP A 11 17.57 1.98 10.52
N LYS A 12 18.72 2.66 10.72
CA LYS A 12 18.85 3.63 11.81
C LYS A 12 17.90 4.82 11.65
N LYS A 13 17.62 5.26 10.42
CA LYS A 13 16.76 6.40 10.12
C LYS A 13 15.31 6.10 10.49
N LEU A 14 14.81 4.94 10.10
CA LEU A 14 13.46 4.48 10.44
C LEU A 14 13.30 4.18 11.94
N LYS A 15 14.33 3.64 12.60
CA LYS A 15 14.36 3.54 14.06
C LYS A 15 14.26 4.91 14.74
N ALA A 16 14.96 5.92 14.23
CA ALA A 16 14.86 7.28 14.74
C ALA A 16 13.48 7.92 14.51
N LYS A 17 12.76 7.50 13.45
CA LYS A 17 11.33 7.83 13.24
C LYS A 17 10.39 7.01 14.15
N GLY A 18 10.92 6.14 15.02
CA GLY A 18 10.17 5.37 15.99
C GLY A 18 9.69 4.01 15.49
N TYR A 19 10.15 3.51 14.35
CA TYR A 19 9.80 2.17 13.84
C TYR A 19 10.66 1.09 14.49
N ARG A 20 10.03 0.04 15.03
CA ARG A 20 10.72 -1.08 15.70
C ARG A 20 11.17 -2.15 14.71
N ASP A 21 10.25 -2.58 13.87
CA ASP A 21 10.41 -3.60 12.85
C ASP A 21 9.44 -3.34 11.68
N LEU A 22 9.45 -4.20 10.67
CA LEU A 22 8.60 -4.05 9.49
C LEU A 22 7.10 -4.15 9.82
N ASN A 23 6.71 -4.98 10.78
CA ASN A 23 5.29 -5.09 11.15
C ASN A 23 4.82 -3.81 11.83
N ASP A 24 5.64 -3.24 12.72
CA ASP A 24 5.39 -1.95 13.35
C ASP A 24 5.33 -0.81 12.32
N TYR A 25 6.18 -0.86 11.28
CA TYR A 25 6.12 0.06 10.15
C TYR A 25 4.79 -0.06 9.38
N ILE A 26 4.41 -1.27 8.96
CA ILE A 26 3.16 -1.52 8.21
C ILE A 26 1.95 -1.09 9.03
N ASP A 27 1.92 -1.41 10.32
CA ASP A 27 0.82 -1.03 11.20
C ASP A 27 0.70 0.50 11.33
N LYS A 28 1.78 1.20 11.63
CA LYS A 28 1.78 2.67 11.71
C LYS A 28 1.44 3.33 10.38
N ARG A 29 1.95 2.80 9.26
CA ARG A 29 1.67 3.35 7.93
C ARG A 29 0.21 3.20 7.52
N SER A 30 -0.44 2.13 7.97
CA SER A 30 -1.87 1.89 7.76
C SER A 30 -2.77 2.64 8.75
N ASN A 31 -2.24 3.29 9.79
CA ASN A 31 -3.07 4.05 10.74
C ASN A 31 -3.62 5.36 10.16
N GLU A 32 -3.09 5.85 9.05
CA GLU A 32 -3.61 7.08 8.41
C GLU A 32 -5.13 6.98 8.17
N ILE A 33 -5.64 5.79 7.81
CA ILE A 33 -7.08 5.54 7.60
C ILE A 33 -7.96 5.77 8.83
N LEU A 34 -7.38 5.76 10.03
CA LEU A 34 -8.15 5.97 11.26
C LEU A 34 -8.52 7.44 11.46
N ASP A 35 -7.79 8.35 10.79
CA ASP A 35 -7.90 9.79 10.97
C ASP A 35 -8.19 10.53 9.64
N ASP A 36 -7.84 9.96 8.47
CA ASP A 36 -7.97 10.59 7.15
C ASP A 36 -7.99 9.56 6.00
N GLU A 37 -8.36 9.99 4.80
CA GLU A 37 -8.31 9.16 3.59
C GLU A 37 -6.87 8.85 3.19
N VAL A 38 -6.63 7.63 2.68
CA VAL A 38 -5.28 7.17 2.31
C VAL A 38 -5.11 7.17 0.80
N TRP A 39 -4.32 8.11 0.31
CA TRP A 39 -3.86 8.12 -1.08
C TRP A 39 -2.80 7.03 -1.32
N LEU A 40 -3.14 6.03 -2.13
CA LEU A 40 -2.30 4.83 -2.27
C LEU A 40 -0.97 5.11 -2.98
N TRP A 41 -0.95 6.02 -3.96
CA TRP A 41 0.29 6.40 -4.64
C TRP A 41 1.26 7.10 -3.69
N ARG A 42 0.79 8.05 -2.86
CA ARG A 42 1.59 8.71 -1.83
C ARG A 42 2.14 7.71 -0.82
N THR A 43 1.32 6.73 -0.44
CA THR A 43 1.74 5.65 0.45
C THR A 43 2.90 4.86 -0.17
N LYS A 44 2.76 4.42 -1.42
CA LYS A 44 3.84 3.75 -2.18
C LYS A 44 5.11 4.59 -2.26
N ALA A 45 4.99 5.85 -2.69
CA ALA A 45 6.12 6.76 -2.85
C ALA A 45 6.92 6.92 -1.54
N GLY A 46 6.22 7.10 -0.42
CA GLY A 46 6.93 7.23 0.85
C GLY A 46 7.48 5.90 1.40
N ILE A 47 6.98 4.72 0.96
CA ILE A 47 7.68 3.45 1.21
C ILE A 47 8.99 3.41 0.41
N GLN A 48 8.99 3.89 -0.85
CA GLN A 48 10.21 3.99 -1.68
C GLN A 48 11.25 4.92 -1.03
N ASP A 49 10.82 6.05 -0.45
CA ASP A 49 11.71 6.98 0.25
C ASP A 49 12.26 6.44 1.57
N ASP A 50 11.48 5.59 2.24
CA ASP A 50 11.85 4.95 3.50
C ASP A 50 12.79 3.75 3.28
N PHE A 51 12.71 3.10 2.11
CA PHE A 51 13.50 1.93 1.73
C PHE A 51 14.10 2.06 0.31
N PRO A 52 15.02 3.01 0.07
CA PRO A 52 15.54 3.30 -1.27
C PRO A 52 16.34 2.15 -1.91
N GLU A 53 16.79 1.18 -1.11
CA GLU A 53 17.52 0.00 -1.55
C GLU A 53 16.65 -1.13 -2.11
N LEU A 54 15.33 -1.08 -1.87
CA LEU A 54 14.42 -2.14 -2.27
C LEU A 54 14.00 -2.01 -3.73
N SER A 55 13.83 -3.16 -4.38
CA SER A 55 13.24 -3.23 -5.71
C SER A 55 11.76 -2.83 -5.70
N ASN A 56 11.23 -2.39 -6.84
CA ASN A 56 9.80 -2.05 -6.96
C ASN A 56 8.88 -3.22 -6.56
N CYS A 57 9.29 -4.47 -6.83
CA CYS A 57 8.54 -5.65 -6.40
C CYS A 57 8.48 -5.78 -4.87
N GLU A 58 9.58 -5.52 -4.16
CA GLU A 58 9.63 -5.56 -2.70
C GLU A 58 8.82 -4.41 -2.08
N ILE A 59 8.90 -3.21 -2.64
CA ILE A 59 8.07 -2.06 -2.24
C ILE A 59 6.58 -2.40 -2.35
N ILE A 60 6.19 -3.00 -3.46
CA ILE A 60 4.80 -3.38 -3.71
C ILE A 60 4.32 -4.49 -2.75
N GLU A 61 5.19 -5.41 -2.35
CA GLU A 61 4.86 -6.41 -1.32
C GLU A 61 4.60 -5.76 0.06
N ILE A 62 5.36 -4.71 0.41
CA ILE A 62 5.09 -3.93 1.64
C ILE A 62 3.76 -3.18 1.49
N LEU A 63 3.54 -2.54 0.35
CA LEU A 63 2.30 -1.82 0.06
C LEU A 63 1.09 -2.74 0.17
N LYS A 64 1.20 -3.97 -0.33
CA LYS A 64 0.17 -5.01 -0.22
C LYS A 64 -0.20 -5.30 1.24
N ASP A 65 0.80 -5.43 2.12
CA ASP A 65 0.55 -5.66 3.54
C ASP A 65 -0.05 -4.41 4.22
N VAL A 66 0.35 -3.21 3.82
CA VAL A 66 -0.26 -1.94 4.27
C VAL A 66 -1.73 -1.89 3.86
N MET A 67 -2.05 -2.15 2.60
CA MET A 67 -3.43 -2.23 2.09
C MET A 67 -4.28 -3.24 2.88
N ALA A 68 -3.72 -4.42 3.14
CA ALA A 68 -4.42 -5.44 3.92
C ALA A 68 -4.72 -4.97 5.36
N ASN A 69 -3.83 -4.20 5.97
CA ASN A 69 -4.09 -3.63 7.30
C ASN A 69 -5.05 -2.43 7.27
N ILE A 70 -5.04 -1.62 6.21
CA ILE A 70 -6.04 -0.55 6.01
C ILE A 70 -7.45 -1.17 5.95
N VAL A 71 -7.63 -2.23 5.16
CA VAL A 71 -8.92 -2.95 5.06
C VAL A 71 -9.37 -3.51 6.42
N LYS A 72 -8.45 -4.10 7.20
CA LYS A 72 -8.78 -4.58 8.56
C LYS A 72 -9.21 -3.45 9.52
N LYS A 73 -8.76 -2.23 9.26
CA LYS A 73 -9.10 -1.02 10.03
C LYS A 73 -10.40 -0.36 9.54
N GLY A 74 -11.06 -0.94 8.54
CA GLY A 74 -12.34 -0.46 8.01
C GLY A 74 -12.21 0.29 6.68
N GLY A 75 -11.00 0.48 6.16
CA GLY A 75 -10.77 1.22 4.93
C GLY A 75 -11.38 0.53 3.70
N VAL A 76 -12.09 1.31 2.89
CA VAL A 76 -12.75 0.86 1.66
C VAL A 76 -12.04 1.48 0.46
N ILE A 77 -11.63 0.62 -0.49
CA ILE A 77 -10.90 1.08 -1.67
C ILE A 77 -11.82 1.77 -2.68
N CYS A 78 -11.36 2.89 -3.23
CA CYS A 78 -12.01 3.63 -4.30
C CYS A 78 -10.99 4.12 -5.35
N ASP A 79 -11.47 4.51 -6.53
CA ASP A 79 -10.64 5.10 -7.59
C ASP A 79 -11.24 6.42 -8.10
N TYR A 80 -10.63 7.53 -7.71
CA TYR A 80 -11.05 8.89 -8.06
C TYR A 80 -10.70 9.31 -9.48
N SER A 81 -9.84 8.55 -10.17
CA SER A 81 -9.55 8.83 -11.57
C SER A 81 -10.70 8.43 -12.53
N ASN A 82 -11.70 7.68 -12.04
CA ASN A 82 -12.65 6.94 -12.88
C ASN A 82 -11.94 6.11 -13.98
N GLY A 83 -10.71 5.70 -13.72
CA GLY A 83 -9.80 5.12 -14.69
C GLY A 83 -9.81 3.60 -14.68
N LYS A 84 -8.68 3.02 -15.06
CA LYS A 84 -8.53 1.57 -15.23
C LYS A 84 -8.65 0.81 -13.91
N ALA A 85 -8.26 1.39 -12.79
CA ALA A 85 -8.38 0.74 -11.49
C ALA A 85 -9.85 0.59 -11.06
N SER A 86 -10.71 1.57 -11.38
CA SER A 86 -12.16 1.49 -11.11
C SER A 86 -12.81 0.26 -11.75
N HIS A 87 -12.34 -0.17 -12.94
CA HIS A 87 -12.83 -1.38 -13.59
C HIS A 87 -12.44 -2.65 -12.85
N ILE A 88 -11.26 -2.68 -12.22
CA ILE A 88 -10.80 -3.80 -11.39
C ILE A 88 -11.64 -3.86 -10.11
N ILE A 89 -11.81 -2.72 -9.43
CA ILE A 89 -12.57 -2.62 -8.17
C ILE A 89 -14.01 -3.12 -8.37
N LYS A 90 -14.68 -2.72 -9.47
CA LYS A 90 -16.07 -3.10 -9.78
C LYS A 90 -16.29 -4.59 -10.08
N ILE A 91 -15.24 -5.38 -10.27
CA ILE A 91 -15.36 -6.85 -10.44
C ILE A 91 -15.68 -7.52 -9.10
N TYR A 92 -15.36 -6.87 -7.98
CA TYR A 92 -15.49 -7.44 -6.65
C TYR A 92 -16.71 -6.88 -5.92
N ASP A 93 -17.62 -7.77 -5.52
CA ASP A 93 -18.75 -7.42 -4.64
C ASP A 93 -18.27 -7.11 -3.20
N ASP A 94 -17.22 -7.80 -2.75
CA ASP A 94 -16.58 -7.61 -1.46
C ASP A 94 -15.26 -6.86 -1.62
N LEU A 95 -15.28 -5.57 -1.26
CA LEU A 95 -14.11 -4.69 -1.33
C LEU A 95 -13.04 -5.00 -0.28
N SER A 96 -13.33 -5.88 0.69
CA SER A 96 -12.35 -6.39 1.65
C SER A 96 -11.58 -7.62 1.14
N SER A 97 -11.93 -8.12 -0.05
CA SER A 97 -11.34 -9.32 -0.63
C SER A 97 -9.81 -9.21 -0.79
N PRO A 98 -9.02 -10.17 -0.27
CA PRO A 98 -7.57 -10.22 -0.48
C PRO A 98 -7.18 -10.39 -1.96
N LEU A 99 -8.08 -10.88 -2.80
CA LEU A 99 -7.88 -11.00 -4.24
C LEU A 99 -7.92 -9.62 -4.92
N LEU A 100 -8.83 -8.74 -4.50
CA LEU A 100 -8.89 -7.36 -4.97
C LEU A 100 -7.56 -6.64 -4.68
N ILE A 101 -7.04 -6.74 -3.47
CA ILE A 101 -5.74 -6.17 -3.11
C ILE A 101 -4.64 -6.69 -4.03
N SER A 102 -4.65 -7.99 -4.33
CA SER A 102 -3.64 -8.62 -5.20
C SER A 102 -3.73 -8.10 -6.64
N ASP A 103 -4.92 -7.93 -7.18
CA ASP A 103 -5.12 -7.39 -8.54
C ASP A 103 -4.73 -5.92 -8.65
N ILE A 104 -5.04 -5.12 -7.62
CA ILE A 104 -4.62 -3.72 -7.57
C ILE A 104 -3.10 -3.59 -7.49
N VAL A 105 -2.46 -4.42 -6.67
CA VAL A 105 -0.99 -4.48 -6.57
C VAL A 105 -0.36 -4.86 -7.91
N ASN A 106 -0.90 -5.86 -8.61
CA ASN A 106 -0.45 -6.23 -9.96
C ASN A 106 -0.64 -5.08 -10.95
N PHE A 107 -1.77 -4.37 -10.86
CA PHE A 107 -2.04 -3.20 -11.68
C PHE A 107 -1.01 -2.08 -11.44
N LEU A 108 -0.65 -1.80 -10.18
CA LEU A 108 0.34 -0.78 -9.81
C LEU A 108 1.77 -1.17 -10.23
N LEU A 109 2.10 -2.46 -10.29
CA LEU A 109 3.38 -2.92 -10.86
C LEU A 109 3.50 -2.56 -12.34
N LEU A 110 2.40 -2.64 -13.09
CA LEU A 110 2.34 -2.31 -14.51
C LEU A 110 2.15 -0.80 -14.77
N ASN A 111 1.63 -0.07 -13.79
CA ASN A 111 1.31 1.36 -13.88
C ASN A 111 1.87 2.10 -12.65
N PRO A 112 3.21 2.21 -12.52
CA PRO A 112 3.87 2.66 -11.29
C PRO A 112 3.55 4.11 -10.87
N ASP A 113 3.13 4.94 -11.83
CA ASP A 113 2.80 6.35 -11.61
C ASP A 113 1.28 6.61 -11.55
N TYR A 114 0.46 5.56 -11.53
CA TYR A 114 -0.99 5.70 -11.47
C TYR A 114 -1.41 6.41 -10.19
N GLY A 115 -2.11 7.53 -10.36
CA GLY A 115 -2.55 8.36 -9.26
C GLY A 115 -1.54 9.35 -8.73
N SER A 116 -0.37 9.55 -9.37
CA SER A 116 0.66 10.53 -8.96
C SER A 116 0.20 12.00 -9.00
N ASP A 117 -0.85 12.29 -9.73
CA ASP A 117 -1.48 13.62 -9.86
C ASP A 117 -2.56 13.89 -8.80
N GLY A 118 -2.75 12.97 -7.84
CA GLY A 118 -3.82 13.01 -6.84
C GLY A 118 -5.11 12.31 -7.29
N ASN A 119 -5.26 11.99 -8.58
CA ASN A 119 -6.41 11.27 -9.12
C ASN A 119 -6.06 9.80 -9.31
N GLY A 120 -6.47 8.93 -8.38
CA GLY A 120 -6.14 7.51 -8.49
C GLY A 120 -6.80 6.69 -7.40
N ILE A 121 -6.07 5.70 -6.89
CA ILE A 121 -6.58 4.77 -5.88
C ILE A 121 -6.44 5.37 -4.49
N TRP A 122 -7.53 5.34 -3.73
CA TRP A 122 -7.60 5.80 -2.35
C TRP A 122 -8.29 4.75 -1.47
N TYR A 123 -8.17 4.93 -0.16
CA TYR A 123 -8.99 4.27 0.83
C TYR A 123 -9.71 5.31 1.69
N GLU A 124 -10.99 5.07 1.95
CA GLU A 124 -11.89 5.85 2.81
C GLU A 124 -12.32 5.06 4.04
#